data_AF-A0A821D1R8-F1
#
_entry.id   AF-A0A821D1R8-F1
#
_cell.length_a   1.000
_cell.length_b   1.000
_cell.length_c   1.000
_cell.angle_alpha   90.00
_cell.angle_beta   90.00
_cell.angle_gamma   90.00
#
_symmetry.space_group_name_H-M   'P 1'
#
loop_
_entity.id
_entity.type
_entity.pdbx_description
1 polymer ?
#
loop_
_entity_poly.entity_id
_entity_poly.type
_entity_poly.pdbx_seq_one_letter_code
_entity_poly.pdbx_strand_id
1 'polypeptide(L)'
;MMIVEQSNGISSPVQPFTIYKHSVELQATVADLWWTVNDVEREIIFELHVNTTGWIALGISPVGGMRGADIGVGWVDQAGNVHFQDRYAFNRSRPIIDNTTTDWFHLQGREQNGWTSIQFKRLLDTCDSMDVPIK
;
A
#
# COMPACT_ATOMS: atom_id res chain seq x y z
N MET A 1 -6.28 -27.28 8.05
CA MET A 1 -7.09 -27.29 6.80
C MET A 1 -7.53 -25.85 6.59
N MET A 2 -7.02 -25.20 5.56
CA MET A 2 -7.25 -23.77 5.30
C MET A 2 -7.84 -23.66 3.91
N ILE A 3 -9.10 -23.21 3.84
CA ILE A 3 -9.78 -22.85 2.60
C ILE A 3 -9.64 -21.34 2.49
N VAL A 4 -9.00 -20.87 1.42
CA VAL A 4 -9.01 -19.46 1.04
C VAL A 4 -9.97 -19.35 -0.13
N GLU A 5 -11.14 -18.74 0.09
CA GLU A 5 -12.03 -18.31 -0.98
C GLU A 5 -11.46 -17.02 -1.58
N GLN A 6 -10.94 -17.09 -2.81
CA GLN A 6 -10.64 -15.89 -3.59
C GLN A 6 -11.97 -15.34 -4.12
N SER A 7 -12.32 -14.11 -3.76
CA SER A 7 -13.40 -13.40 -4.44
C SER A 7 -13.02 -13.20 -5.91
N ASN A 8 -13.90 -13.62 -6.82
CA ASN A 8 -13.79 -13.36 -8.26
C ASN A 8 -13.39 -11.91 -8.52
N GLY A 9 -12.13 -11.66 -8.86
CA GLY A 9 -11.61 -10.30 -9.04
C GLY A 9 -10.13 -10.13 -8.74
N ILE A 10 -9.47 -11.02 -7.99
CA ILE A 10 -8.01 -10.89 -7.79
C ILE A 10 -7.26 -11.44 -8.99
N SER A 11 -6.34 -10.64 -9.55
CA SER A 11 -5.55 -10.98 -10.73
C SER A 11 -4.14 -11.47 -10.42
N SER A 12 -3.60 -11.11 -9.25
CA SER A 12 -2.25 -11.44 -8.85
C SER A 12 -2.08 -12.96 -8.68
N PRO A 13 -1.05 -13.57 -9.32
CA PRO A 13 -0.75 -14.99 -9.17
C PRO A 13 -0.05 -15.30 -7.84
N VAL A 14 0.25 -14.27 -7.04
CA VAL A 14 1.02 -14.38 -5.80
C VAL A 14 0.08 -14.23 -4.61
N GLN A 15 0.21 -15.12 -3.63
CA GLN A 15 -0.64 -15.09 -2.43
C GLN A 15 -0.26 -13.93 -1.51
N PRO A 16 -1.23 -13.28 -0.84
CA PRO A 16 -0.94 -12.29 0.20
C PRO A 16 -0.07 -12.88 1.33
N PHE A 17 0.75 -12.05 1.97
CA PHE A 17 1.61 -12.46 3.08
C PHE A 17 0.82 -12.88 4.33
N THR A 18 -0.39 -12.34 4.51
CA THR A 18 -1.27 -12.64 5.65
C THR A 18 -2.75 -12.72 5.21
N ILE A 19 -3.64 -13.00 6.17
CA ILE A 19 -5.08 -13.02 5.93
C ILE A 19 -5.64 -11.61 6.15
N TYR A 20 -6.40 -11.13 5.18
CA TYR A 20 -7.04 -9.82 5.20
C TYR A 20 -8.56 -9.93 5.28
N LYS A 21 -9.19 -8.93 5.90
CA LYS A 21 -10.66 -8.83 5.96
C LYS A 21 -11.26 -8.32 4.66
N HIS A 22 -10.50 -7.54 3.90
CA HIS A 22 -10.98 -6.86 2.70
C HIS A 22 -9.96 -6.99 1.56
N SER A 23 -10.48 -6.97 0.34
CA SER A 23 -9.70 -6.98 -0.89
C SER A 23 -10.45 -6.30 -2.02
N VAL A 24 -9.71 -5.75 -2.98
CA VAL A 24 -10.26 -5.16 -4.20
C VAL A 24 -9.27 -5.28 -5.36
N GLU A 25 -9.80 -5.53 -6.56
CA GLU A 25 -9.06 -5.34 -7.81
C GLU A 25 -9.05 -3.85 -8.15
N LEU A 26 -7.89 -3.21 -8.08
CA LEU A 26 -7.77 -1.79 -8.43
C LEU A 26 -7.80 -1.61 -9.95
N GLN A 27 -7.13 -2.51 -10.66
CA GLN A 27 -7.11 -2.56 -12.12
C GLN A 27 -6.83 -3.99 -12.59
N ALA A 28 -7.71 -4.49 -13.46
CA ALA A 28 -7.62 -5.85 -13.95
C ALA A 28 -6.24 -6.18 -14.52
N THR A 29 -5.64 -7.28 -14.04
CA THR A 29 -4.30 -7.79 -14.41
C THR A 29 -3.11 -6.90 -14.04
N VAL A 30 -3.37 -5.75 -13.40
CA VAL A 30 -2.34 -4.75 -13.09
C VAL A 30 -2.14 -4.61 -11.59
N ALA A 31 -3.21 -4.44 -10.81
CA ALA A 31 -3.07 -4.13 -9.40
C ALA A 31 -4.22 -4.66 -8.55
N ASP A 32 -3.86 -5.26 -7.42
CA ASP A 32 -4.76 -5.79 -6.39
C ASP A 32 -4.34 -5.25 -5.02
N LEU A 33 -5.33 -4.89 -4.20
CA LEU A 33 -5.12 -4.34 -2.86
C LEU A 33 -5.90 -5.14 -1.82
N TRP A 34 -5.22 -5.49 -0.73
CA TRP A 34 -5.82 -6.07 0.47
C TRP A 34 -5.62 -5.15 1.65
N TRP A 35 -6.57 -5.18 2.61
CA TRP A 35 -6.40 -4.45 3.86
C TRP A 35 -7.17 -5.05 5.03
N THR A 36 -6.68 -4.74 6.24
CA THR A 36 -7.37 -4.97 7.50
C THR A 36 -7.07 -3.81 8.44
N VAL A 37 -8.04 -3.46 9.27
CA VAL A 37 -7.88 -2.45 10.32
C VAL A 37 -7.58 -3.17 11.64
N ASN A 38 -6.58 -2.65 12.35
CA ASN A 38 -6.27 -3.00 13.73
C ASN A 38 -6.73 -1.85 14.65
N ASP A 39 -7.93 -1.98 15.22
CA ASP A 39 -8.52 -0.96 16.08
C ASP A 39 -7.75 -0.77 17.40
N VAL A 40 -7.07 -1.82 17.88
CA VAL A 40 -6.31 -1.78 19.14
C VAL A 40 -5.05 -0.93 18.99
N GLU A 41 -4.29 -1.15 17.92
CA GLU A 41 -3.07 -0.39 17.63
C GLU A 41 -3.34 0.89 16.83
N ARG A 42 -4.61 1.14 16.47
CA ARG A 42 -5.05 2.31 15.70
C ARG A 42 -4.30 2.44 14.37
N GLU A 43 -4.16 1.32 13.66
CA GLU A 43 -3.48 1.25 12.36
C GLU A 43 -4.30 0.48 11.31
N ILE A 44 -3.99 0.73 10.05
CA ILE A 44 -4.44 -0.05 8.91
C ILE A 44 -3.23 -0.74 8.27
N ILE A 45 -3.38 -2.01 7.95
CA ILE A 45 -2.36 -2.80 7.26
C ILE A 45 -2.86 -3.05 5.85
N PHE A 46 -2.05 -2.67 4.88
CA PHE A 46 -2.29 -2.88 3.46
C PHE A 46 -1.30 -3.91 2.90
N GLU A 47 -1.71 -4.60 1.85
CA GLU A 47 -0.79 -5.27 0.93
C GLU A 47 -1.20 -4.95 -0.49
N LEU A 48 -0.25 -4.39 -1.26
CA LEU A 48 -0.45 -3.99 -2.64
C LEU A 48 0.39 -4.90 -3.52
N HIS A 49 -0.27 -5.54 -4.48
CA HIS A 49 0.38 -6.29 -5.55
C HIS A 49 0.25 -5.52 -6.84
N VAL A 50 1.36 -5.31 -7.56
CA VAL A 50 1.36 -4.69 -8.88
C VAL A 50 2.19 -5.53 -9.85
N ASN A 51 1.66 -5.73 -11.05
CA ASN A 51 2.31 -6.46 -12.14
C ASN A 51 3.46 -5.61 -12.74
N THR A 52 4.56 -5.51 -12.00
CA THR A 52 5.77 -4.78 -12.35
C THR A 52 6.98 -5.39 -11.64
N THR A 53 8.18 -4.96 -12.03
CA THR A 53 9.46 -5.27 -11.37
C THR A 53 10.12 -3.98 -10.89
N GLY A 54 9.29 -3.04 -10.42
CA GLY A 54 9.65 -1.65 -10.19
C GLY A 54 9.07 -1.14 -8.88
N TRP A 55 9.05 0.18 -8.73
CA TRP A 55 8.41 0.78 -7.58
C TRP A 55 6.88 0.78 -7.72
N ILE A 56 6.20 0.64 -6.59
CA ILE A 56 4.75 0.70 -6.47
C ILE A 56 4.37 1.79 -5.46
N ALA A 57 3.17 2.34 -5.60
CA ALA A 57 2.68 3.37 -4.70
C ALA A 57 1.19 3.24 -4.44
N LEU A 58 0.79 3.56 -3.21
CA LEU A 58 -0.62 3.73 -2.82
C LEU A 58 -0.78 5.09 -2.19
N GLY A 59 -1.78 5.86 -2.65
CA GLY A 59 -2.09 7.17 -2.13
C GLY A 59 -3.51 7.25 -1.57
N ILE A 60 -3.66 7.92 -0.43
CA ILE A 60 -4.95 8.27 0.17
C ILE A 60 -5.18 9.75 -0.09
N SER A 61 -6.32 10.08 -0.71
CA SER A 61 -6.61 11.44 -1.14
C SER A 61 -8.02 11.85 -0.72
N PRO A 62 -8.21 13.11 -0.27
CA PRO A 62 -9.54 13.61 0.07
C PRO A 62 -10.44 13.80 -1.16
N VAL A 63 -9.86 13.90 -2.36
CA VAL A 63 -10.59 14.26 -3.60
C VAL A 63 -10.45 13.23 -4.72
N GLY A 64 -9.88 12.06 -4.44
CA GLY A 64 -9.75 10.98 -5.43
C GLY A 64 -8.70 11.23 -6.52
N GLY A 65 -7.58 11.87 -6.18
CA GLY A 65 -6.46 12.08 -7.12
C GLY A 65 -5.18 12.52 -6.41
N MET A 66 -4.12 12.84 -7.17
CA MET A 66 -2.81 13.13 -6.55
C MET A 66 -2.78 14.37 -5.64
N ARG A 67 -3.63 15.39 -5.89
CA ARG A 67 -3.57 16.62 -5.10
C ARG A 67 -4.03 16.35 -3.66
N GLY A 68 -3.16 16.70 -2.72
CA GLY A 68 -3.35 16.47 -1.29
C GLY A 68 -3.31 15.00 -0.91
N ALA A 69 -2.67 14.16 -1.73
CA ALA A 69 -2.55 12.74 -1.42
C ALA A 69 -1.34 12.48 -0.52
N ASP A 70 -1.57 11.71 0.52
CA ASP A 70 -0.58 11.06 1.35
C ASP A 70 -0.26 9.68 0.76
N ILE A 71 1.01 9.41 0.45
CA ILE A 71 1.45 8.37 -0.47
C ILE A 71 2.61 7.56 0.12
N GLY A 72 2.35 6.27 0.34
CA GLY A 72 3.39 5.27 0.54
C GLY A 72 3.97 4.79 -0.78
N VAL A 73 5.29 4.86 -0.94
CA VAL A 73 6.02 4.33 -2.12
C VAL A 73 7.03 3.27 -1.68
N GLY A 74 7.01 2.10 -2.32
CA GLY A 74 7.96 1.03 -2.02
C GLY A 74 8.48 0.31 -3.24
N TRP A 75 9.63 -0.34 -3.10
CA TRP A 75 10.23 -1.21 -4.12
C TRP A 75 11.08 -2.30 -3.47
N VAL A 76 11.40 -3.34 -4.25
CA VAL A 76 12.32 -4.41 -3.86
C VAL A 76 13.59 -4.25 -4.70
N ASP A 77 14.75 -4.22 -4.07
CA ASP A 77 16.03 -4.16 -4.79
C ASP A 77 16.48 -5.53 -5.30
N GLN A 78 17.56 -5.55 -6.08
CA GLN A 78 18.11 -6.79 -6.65
C GLN A 78 18.62 -7.79 -5.61
N ALA A 79 18.92 -7.32 -4.39
CA ALA A 79 19.32 -8.18 -3.27
C ALA A 79 18.10 -8.68 -2.46
N GLY A 80 16.88 -8.29 -2.85
CA GLY A 80 15.64 -8.66 -2.17
C GLY A 80 15.30 -7.76 -0.98
N ASN A 81 16.02 -6.66 -0.76
CA ASN A 81 15.69 -5.74 0.32
C ASN A 81 14.52 -4.84 -0.07
N VAL A 82 13.63 -4.62 0.88
CA VAL A 82 12.48 -3.73 0.72
C VAL A 82 12.90 -2.32 1.10
N HIS A 83 12.55 -1.37 0.24
CA HIS A 83 12.72 0.05 0.49
C HIS A 83 11.35 0.72 0.48
N PHE A 84 11.19 1.74 1.32
CA PHE A 84 9.90 2.41 1.47
C PHE A 84 10.09 3.90 1.81
N GLN A 85 9.21 4.73 1.28
CA GLN A 85 9.22 6.18 1.47
C GLN A 85 7.80 6.69 1.66
N ASP A 86 7.66 7.52 2.69
CA ASP A 86 6.50 8.36 2.92
C ASP A 86 6.60 9.63 2.07
N ARG A 87 5.52 10.00 1.38
CA ARG A 87 5.53 11.07 0.38
C ARG A 87 4.20 11.80 0.34
N TYR A 88 4.30 13.12 0.17
CA TYR A 88 3.13 13.98 0.00
C TYR A 88 3.07 14.64 -1.38
N ALA A 89 1.86 14.69 -1.95
CA ALA A 89 1.61 15.29 -3.25
C ALA A 89 0.79 16.59 -3.14
N PHE A 90 1.45 17.74 -3.18
CA PHE A 90 0.80 19.07 -3.17
C PHE A 90 -0.10 19.33 -4.39
N ASN A 91 0.20 18.70 -5.53
CA ASN A 91 -0.52 18.86 -6.77
C ASN A 91 -0.35 17.61 -7.65
N ARG A 92 -0.85 17.64 -8.89
CA ARG A 92 -0.58 16.62 -9.93
C ARG A 92 0.87 16.70 -10.46
N SER A 93 1.82 16.57 -9.56
CA SER A 93 3.26 16.59 -9.82
C SER A 93 3.93 15.47 -9.02
N ARG A 94 5.23 15.25 -9.25
CA ARG A 94 5.99 14.26 -8.48
C ARG A 94 5.84 14.53 -6.97
N PRO A 95 5.40 13.54 -6.17
CA PRO A 95 5.30 13.67 -4.72
C PRO A 95 6.68 13.92 -4.10
N ILE A 96 6.75 14.79 -3.10
CA ILE A 96 7.99 15.03 -2.34
C ILE A 96 8.04 14.09 -1.13
N ILE A 97 9.22 13.89 -0.55
CA ILE A 97 9.34 13.11 0.69
C ILE A 97 8.65 13.89 1.80
N ASP A 98 7.76 13.22 2.53
CA ASP A 98 7.26 13.77 3.79
C ASP A 98 8.33 13.56 4.86
N ASN A 99 8.81 14.67 5.41
CA ASN A 99 9.82 14.68 6.47
C ASN A 99 9.29 15.27 7.77
N THR A 100 7.99 15.60 7.80
CA THR A 100 7.35 16.24 8.95
C THR A 100 6.83 15.20 9.93
N THR A 101 6.40 14.05 9.41
CA THR A 101 5.98 12.88 10.17
C THR A 101 6.54 11.59 9.55
N THR A 102 6.33 10.45 10.21
CA THR A 102 6.62 9.12 9.67
C THR A 102 5.43 8.25 10.03
N ASP A 103 4.45 8.21 9.14
CA ASP A 103 3.18 7.56 9.42
C ASP A 103 3.02 6.24 8.70
N TRP A 104 3.87 6.03 7.69
CA TRP A 104 3.91 4.81 6.91
C TRP A 104 5.15 3.98 7.20
N PHE A 105 4.93 2.67 7.33
CA PHE A 105 5.98 1.71 7.60
C PHE A 105 5.82 0.50 6.68
N HIS A 106 6.90 0.10 6.00
CA HIS A 106 6.91 -1.22 5.37
C HIS A 106 7.03 -2.31 6.44
N LEU A 107 6.42 -3.45 6.16
CA LEU A 107 6.55 -4.65 6.97
C LEU A 107 7.38 -5.70 6.24
N GLN A 108 7.06 -5.93 4.97
CA GLN A 108 7.74 -6.89 4.11
C GLN A 108 7.37 -6.66 2.65
N GLY A 109 8.13 -7.27 1.74
CA GLY A 109 7.94 -7.13 0.31
C GLY A 109 8.72 -8.18 -0.45
N ARG A 110 8.26 -8.48 -1.65
CA ARG A 110 8.88 -9.45 -2.55
C ARG A 110 8.61 -9.08 -4.01
N GLU A 111 9.53 -9.48 -4.87
CA GLU A 111 9.29 -9.52 -6.31
C GLU A 111 9.27 -10.98 -6.78
N GLN A 112 8.17 -11.40 -7.41
CA GLN A 112 8.00 -12.79 -7.85
C GLN A 112 7.08 -12.85 -9.06
N ASN A 113 7.45 -13.64 -10.08
CA ASN A 113 6.66 -13.86 -11.30
C ASN A 113 6.27 -12.57 -12.05
N GLY A 114 7.12 -11.54 -12.01
CA GLY A 114 6.85 -10.23 -12.62
C GLY A 114 5.93 -9.32 -11.81
N TRP A 115 5.65 -9.67 -10.55
CA TRP A 115 4.87 -8.86 -9.62
C TRP A 115 5.71 -8.36 -8.47
N THR A 116 5.56 -7.09 -8.13
CA THR A 116 6.04 -6.49 -6.89
C THR A 116 4.89 -6.48 -5.88
N SER A 117 5.09 -7.13 -4.74
CA SER A 117 4.14 -7.21 -3.63
C SER A 117 4.76 -6.57 -2.40
N ILE A 118 4.12 -5.57 -1.80
CA ILE A 118 4.60 -4.94 -0.56
C ILE A 118 3.46 -4.82 0.44
N GLN A 119 3.73 -5.26 1.65
CA GLN A 119 2.90 -5.04 2.82
C GLN A 119 3.43 -3.86 3.61
N PHE A 120 2.56 -2.91 3.89
CA PHE A 120 2.87 -1.71 4.65
C PHE A 120 1.71 -1.38 5.59
N LYS A 121 2.00 -0.60 6.62
CA LYS A 121 1.01 -0.12 7.58
C LYS A 121 1.05 1.39 7.69
N ARG A 122 -0.10 1.95 8.06
CA ARG A 122 -0.29 3.38 8.30
C ARG A 122 -1.12 3.59 9.56
N LEU A 123 -0.80 4.59 10.37
CA LEU A 123 -1.66 4.99 11.48
C LEU A 123 -3.02 5.51 10.96
N LEU A 124 -4.10 5.24 11.70
CA LEU A 124 -5.45 5.70 11.34
C LEU A 124 -5.59 7.22 11.50
N ASP A 125 -4.94 7.76 12.51
CA ASP A 125 -4.84 9.19 12.79
C ASP A 125 -3.38 9.51 13.08
N THR A 126 -2.78 10.31 12.21
CA THR A 126 -1.36 10.68 12.26
C THR A 126 -1.16 11.98 13.04
N CYS A 127 -2.26 12.65 13.42
CA CYS A 127 -2.25 14.02 13.97
C CYS A 127 -1.52 15.04 13.09
N ASP A 128 -1.25 14.70 11.81
CA ASP A 128 -0.70 15.60 10.82
C ASP A 128 -1.83 16.31 10.08
N SER A 129 -1.70 17.64 10.02
CA SER A 129 -2.59 18.52 9.25
C SER A 129 -2.56 18.27 7.74
N MET A 130 -1.51 17.64 7.22
CA MET A 130 -1.38 17.32 5.80
C MET A 130 -2.03 15.98 5.44
N ASP A 131 -2.32 15.14 6.44
CA ASP A 131 -2.86 13.80 6.25
C ASP A 131 -4.37 13.71 6.32
N VAL A 132 -4.89 12.65 5.69
CA VAL A 132 -6.31 12.29 5.79
C VAL A 132 -6.48 11.23 6.88
N PRO A 133 -7.24 11.51 7.95
CA PRO A 133 -7.61 10.49 8.92
C PRO A 133 -8.50 9.42 8.27
N ILE A 134 -8.21 8.16 8.57
CA ILE A 134 -9.03 7.01 8.17
C ILE A 134 -9.99 6.72 9.32
N LYS A 135 -11.31 6.86 9.06
CA LYS A 135 -12.39 6.70 10.06
C LYS A 135 -13.26 5.50 9.79
#